data_AF-A0A922FZW1-F1
#
_entry.id   AF-A0A922FZW1-F1
#
_cell.length_a   1.000
_cell.length_b   1.000
_cell.length_c   1.000
_cell.angle_alpha   90.00
_cell.angle_beta   90.00
_cell.angle_gamma   90.00
#
_symmetry.space_group_name_H-M   'P 1'
#
loop_
_entity.id
_entity.type
_entity.pdbx_description
1 polymer ?
#
loop_
_entity_poly.entity_id
_entity_poly.type
_entity_poly.pdbx_seq_one_letter_code
_entity_poly.pdbx_strand_id
1 'polypeptide(L)'
;MAPLNNLKFSFVMDEHEVTYSFSITNAFLISRLIMNSTGYLQRFTWIESSQEWNLYWEAPKDQCDNYKEPRQLNGNISITKTRRDSSRQSSPQRRRISN
;
A
#
# COMPACT_ATOMS: atom_id res chain seq x y z
N MET A 1 10.21 -2.42 4.22
CA MET A 1 9.65 -1.08 3.99
C MET A 1 10.30 -0.18 5.01
N ALA A 2 10.98 0.90 4.60
CA ALA A 2 11.61 1.81 5.57
C ALA A 2 10.52 2.69 6.21
N PRO A 3 10.52 2.91 7.53
CA PRO A 3 9.53 3.75 8.18
C PRO A 3 9.59 5.21 7.70
N LEU A 4 8.42 5.81 7.45
CA LEU A 4 8.28 7.25 7.24
C LEU A 4 8.27 7.94 8.61
N ASN A 5 9.44 8.30 9.12
CA ASN A 5 9.60 8.90 10.46
C ASN A 5 8.82 10.21 10.66
N ASN A 6 8.41 10.87 9.57
CA ASN A 6 7.66 12.14 9.60
C ASN A 6 6.14 11.97 9.45
N LEU A 7 5.64 10.74 9.48
CA LEU A 7 4.22 10.42 9.35
C LEU A 7 3.74 9.79 10.66
N LYS A 8 2.88 10.51 11.38
CA LYS A 8 2.24 10.02 12.61
C LYS A 8 0.84 9.53 12.32
N PHE A 9 0.44 8.46 13.00
CA PHE A 9 -0.88 7.85 12.87
C PHE A 9 -1.59 7.93 14.22
N SER A 10 -2.87 8.26 14.20
CA SER A 10 -3.73 8.27 15.37
C SER A 10 -4.96 7.44 15.10
N PHE A 11 -5.36 6.67 16.10
CA PHE A 11 -6.61 5.93 16.12
C PHE A 11 -7.33 6.29 17.41
N VAL A 12 -8.52 6.87 17.27
CA VAL A 12 -9.39 7.23 18.39
C VAL A 12 -10.56 6.26 18.38
N MET A 13 -10.85 5.69 19.54
CA MET A 13 -12.03 4.85 19.77
C MET A 13 -12.56 5.20 21.16
N ASP A 14 -13.67 5.92 21.20
CA ASP A 14 -14.41 6.22 22.41
C ASP A 14 -15.92 6.16 22.15
N GLU A 15 -16.73 6.61 23.11
CA GLU A 15 -18.20 6.59 23.04
C GLU A 15 -18.78 7.57 22.00
N HIS A 16 -17.99 8.54 21.53
CA HIS A 16 -18.40 9.56 20.58
C HIS A 16 -17.89 9.27 19.18
N GLU A 17 -16.66 8.80 19.04
CA GLU A 17 -16.04 8.61 17.74
C GLU A 17 -15.15 7.36 17.61
N VAL A 18 -15.09 6.86 16.38
CA VAL A 18 -14.12 5.85 15.95
C VAL A 18 -13.45 6.37 14.69
N THR A 19 -12.26 6.95 14.83
CA THR A 19 -11.58 7.65 13.75
C THR A 19 -10.15 7.16 13.57
N TYR A 20 -9.73 7.13 12.31
CA TYR A 20 -8.33 6.99 11.94
C TYR A 20 -7.88 8.27 11.27
N SER A 21 -6.77 8.83 11.71
CA SER A 21 -6.19 10.04 11.14
C SER A 21 -4.67 9.91 11.03
N PHE A 22 -4.08 10.77 10.17
CA PHE A 22 -2.63 10.87 10.05
C PHE A 22 -2.22 12.34 10.04
N SER A 23 -1.05 12.62 10.60
CA SER A 23 -0.44 13.95 10.58
C SER A 23 1.00 13.87 10.07
N ILE A 24 1.43 14.96 9.45
CA ILE A 24 2.77 15.09 8.88
C ILE A 24 3.55 16.06 9.76
N THR A 25 4.70 15.63 10.28
CA THR A 25 5.51 16.45 11.20
C THR A 25 6.59 17.27 10.51
N ASN A 26 6.91 16.95 9.25
CA ASN A 26 7.90 17.66 8.46
C ASN A 26 7.23 18.27 7.23
N ALA A 27 7.34 19.59 7.08
CA ALA A 27 6.72 20.35 5.99
C ALA A 27 7.19 19.90 4.58
N PHE A 28 8.35 19.24 4.47
CA PHE A 28 8.87 18.74 3.19
C PHE A 28 8.26 17.39 2.77
N LEU A 29 7.55 16.69 3.65
CA LEU A 29 6.85 15.46 3.29
C LEU A 29 5.41 15.80 2.87
N ILE A 30 5.03 15.46 1.64
CA ILE A 30 3.62 15.52 1.24
C ILE A 30 3.13 14.09 1.05
N SER A 31 2.02 13.74 1.72
CA SER A 31 1.42 12.40 1.61
C SER A 31 -0.10 12.49 1.55
N ARG A 32 -0.71 11.56 0.83
CA ARG A 32 -2.16 11.39 0.73
C ARG A 32 -2.55 9.93 0.83
N LEU A 33 -3.72 9.67 1.42
CA LEU A 33 -4.35 8.36 1.48
C LEU A 33 -5.62 8.43 0.63
N ILE A 34 -5.72 7.57 -0.38
CA ILE A 34 -6.81 7.58 -1.36
C ILE A 34 -7.35 6.16 -1.50
N MET A 35 -8.68 6.04 -1.56
CA MET A 35 -9.33 4.83 -2.06
C MET A 35 -9.58 5.01 -3.56
N ASN A 36 -9.04 4.11 -4.38
CA ASN A 36 -9.27 4.18 -5.82
C ASN A 36 -10.64 3.57 -6.19
N SER A 37 -11.03 3.69 -7.46
CA SER A 37 -12.33 3.20 -7.96
C SER A 37 -12.50 1.67 -7.90
N THR A 38 -11.41 0.92 -7.77
CA THR A 38 -11.46 -0.55 -7.61
C THR A 38 -11.46 -0.99 -6.15
N GLY A 39 -11.48 -0.06 -5.19
CA GLY A 39 -11.55 -0.33 -3.76
C GLY A 39 -10.20 -0.56 -3.08
N TYR A 40 -9.08 -0.30 -3.77
CA TYR A 40 -7.75 -0.35 -3.14
C TYR A 40 -7.49 0.92 -2.35
N LEU A 41 -7.06 0.74 -1.11
CA LEU A 41 -6.58 1.83 -0.27
C LEU A 41 -5.09 2.04 -0.55
N GLN A 42 -4.72 3.23 -1.04
CA GLN A 42 -3.38 3.55 -1.50
C GLN A 42 -2.84 4.78 -0.79
N ARG A 43 -1.60 4.68 -0.29
CA ARG A 43 -0.85 5.82 0.23
C ARG A 43 0.18 6.27 -0.79
N PHE A 44 0.11 7.54 -1.16
CA PHE A 44 1.13 8.17 -1.99
C PHE A 44 1.98 9.14 -1.19
N THR A 45 3.22 9.30 -1.62
CA THR A 45 4.16 10.34 -1.17
C THR A 45 4.62 11.13 -2.37
N TRP A 46 4.69 12.44 -2.25
CA TRP A 46 5.23 13.30 -3.30
C TRP A 46 6.76 13.20 -3.31
N ILE A 47 7.34 13.06 -4.50
CA ILE A 47 8.79 13.13 -4.70
C ILE A 47 9.09 14.45 -5.39
N GLU A 48 9.73 15.37 -4.66
CA GLU A 48 10.03 16.71 -5.20
C GLU A 48 10.97 16.68 -6.41
N SER A 49 11.95 15.76 -6.42
CA SER A 49 12.95 15.68 -7.51
C SER A 49 12.35 15.27 -8.85
N SER A 50 11.29 14.46 -8.85
CA SER A 50 10.62 13.98 -10.08
C SER A 50 9.21 14.55 -10.25
N GLN A 51 8.75 15.40 -9.33
CA GLN A 51 7.43 16.02 -9.34
C GLN A 51 6.28 15.03 -9.56
N GLU A 52 6.35 13.89 -8.87
CA GLU A 52 5.40 12.80 -9.07
C GLU A 52 4.93 12.18 -7.75
N TRP A 53 3.76 11.56 -7.81
CA TRP A 53 3.22 10.77 -6.71
C TRP A 53 3.77 9.35 -6.76
N ASN A 54 4.64 9.02 -5.81
CA ASN A 54 5.12 7.65 -5.62
C ASN A 54 4.16 6.85 -4.73
N LEU A 55 3.77 5.66 -5.19
CA LEU A 55 2.98 4.72 -4.39
C LEU A 55 3.87 4.17 -3.27
N TYR A 56 3.56 4.54 -2.03
CA TYR A 56 4.29 4.06 -0.86
C TYR A 56 3.78 2.67 -0.46
N TRP A 57 2.48 2.51 -0.18
CA TRP A 57 1.85 1.20 0.00
C TRP A 57 0.40 1.19 -0.50
N GLU A 58 -0.13 -0.02 -0.69
CA GLU A 58 -1.54 -0.28 -0.94
C GLU A 58 -2.06 -1.48 -0.16
N ALA A 59 -3.37 -1.52 0.03
CA ALA A 59 -4.12 -2.64 0.60
C ALA A 59 -5.39 -2.90 -0.25
N PRO A 60 -5.77 -4.17 -0.48
CA PRO A 60 -5.06 -5.40 -0.09
C PRO A 60 -3.73 -5.55 -0.81
N LYS A 61 -2.71 -6.09 -0.15
CA LYS A 61 -1.34 -6.19 -0.69
C LYS A 61 -1.10 -7.51 -1.41
N ASP A 62 -1.68 -8.58 -0.90
CA ASP A 62 -1.66 -9.90 -1.52
C ASP A 62 -3.01 -10.59 -1.36
N GLN A 63 -3.13 -11.79 -1.95
CA GLN A 63 -4.37 -12.54 -1.92
C GLN A 63 -4.86 -12.81 -0.49
N CYS A 64 -3.95 -12.97 0.47
CA CYS A 64 -4.31 -13.30 1.86
C CYS A 64 -4.97 -12.14 2.62
N ASP A 65 -4.89 -10.91 2.10
CA ASP A 65 -5.59 -9.75 2.64
C ASP A 65 -7.06 -9.66 2.17
N ASN A 66 -7.47 -10.49 1.20
CA ASN A 66 -8.84 -10.50 0.72
C ASN A 66 -9.77 -11.19 1.73
N TYR A 67 -10.78 -10.47 2.21
CA TYR A 67 -11.76 -11.01 3.16
C TYR A 67 -12.45 -12.31 2.71
N LYS A 68 -12.65 -12.47 1.39
CA LYS A 68 -13.33 -13.61 0.78
C LYS A 68 -12.40 -14.75 0.35
N GLU A 69 -11.10 -14.65 0.61
CA GLU A 69 -10.22 -15.78 0.30
C GLU A 69 -10.64 -16.98 1.15
N PRO A 70 -10.92 -18.14 0.51
CA PRO A 70 -11.36 -19.31 1.24
C PRO A 70 -10.22 -19.69 2.19
N ARG A 71 -10.46 -19.53 3.49
CA ARG A 71 -9.67 -20.22 4.52
C ARG A 71 -9.62 -21.67 4.09
N GLN A 72 -8.48 -22.12 3.56
CA GLN A 72 -8.24 -23.53 3.38
C GLN A 72 -8.23 -24.11 4.79
N LEU A 73 -9.40 -24.58 5.23
CA LEU A 73 -9.54 -25.46 6.36
C LEU A 73 -8.63 -26.64 6.00
N ASN A 74 -7.44 -26.70 6.60
CA ASN A 74 -6.42 -27.75 6.50
C ASN A 74 -5.25 -27.54 5.51
N GLY A 75 -5.00 -26.32 5.00
CA GLY A 75 -3.81 -26.01 4.18
C GLY A 75 -2.78 -25.15 4.93
N ASN A 76 -1.52 -25.59 5.04
CA ASN A 76 -0.44 -24.75 5.54
C ASN A 76 -0.18 -23.61 4.54
N ILE A 77 -0.61 -22.39 4.88
CA ILE A 77 -0.32 -21.20 4.08
C ILE A 77 1.13 -20.76 4.38
N SER A 78 2.07 -21.19 3.55
CA SER A 78 3.46 -20.71 3.61
C SER A 78 3.60 -19.43 2.77
N ILE A 79 3.44 -18.25 3.40
CA ILE A 79 3.73 -16.97 2.74
C ILE A 79 5.19 -16.61 2.97
N THR A 80 6.02 -16.73 1.95
CA THR A 80 7.36 -16.13 1.95
C THR A 80 7.25 -14.68 1.48
N LYS A 81 7.28 -13.72 2.40
CA LYS A 81 7.19 -12.29 2.09
C LYS A 81 8.54 -11.78 1.58
N THR A 82 8.83 -11.99 0.30
CA THR A 82 10.05 -11.45 -0.32
C THR A 82 9.93 -9.93 -0.45
N ARG A 83 10.95 -9.19 -0.01
CA ARG A 83 11.02 -7.72 -0.14
C ARG A 83 11.00 -7.38 -1.63
N ARG A 84 9.87 -6.92 -2.17
CA ARG A 84 9.81 -6.32 -3.50
C ARG A 84 10.56 -4.99 -3.45
N ASP A 85 11.68 -4.90 -4.14
CA ASP A 85 12.38 -3.64 -4.38
C ASP A 85 11.55 -2.78 -5.33
N SER A 86 11.33 -1.52 -4.96
CA SER A 86 10.54 -0.53 -5.69
C SER A 86 11.22 -0.01 -6.98
N SER A 87 12.31 -0.65 -7.44
CA SER A 87 13.11 -0.21 -8.58
C SER A 87 12.79 -0.92 -9.91
N ARG A 88 11.82 -1.85 -9.95
CA ARG A 88 11.38 -2.50 -11.20
C ARG A 88 9.91 -2.29 -11.46
N GLN A 89 9.59 -1.08 -11.93
CA GLN A 89 8.35 -0.81 -12.65
C GLN A 89 8.68 -0.84 -14.15
N SER A 90 8.88 -2.04 -14.69
CA SER A 90 8.76 -2.27 -16.13
C SER A 90 7.68 -3.31 -16.36
N SER A 91 6.58 -2.84 -16.94
CA SER A 91 5.44 -3.67 -17.35
C SER A 91 5.92 -4.84 -18.23
N PRO A 92 5.42 -6.06 -18.04
CA PRO A 92 5.74 -7.16 -18.94
C PRO A 92 5.00 -6.92 -20.28
N GLN A 93 5.73 -6.47 -21.30
CA GLN A 93 5.28 -6.54 -22.69
C GLN A 93 5.10 -8.03 -23.06
N ARG A 94 3.86 -8.45 -23.33
CA ARG A 94 3.57 -9.77 -23.91
C ARG A 94 4.31 -9.88 -25.25
N ARG A 95 5.39 -10.66 -25.30
CA ARG A 95 5.91 -11.15 -26.58
C ARG A 95 4.91 -12.17 -27.13
N ARG A 96 4.18 -11.80 -28.20
CA ARG A 96 3.55 -12.80 -29.08
C ARG A 96 4.69 -13.59 -29.72
N ILE A 97 4.72 -14.89 -29.48
CA ILE A 97 5.47 -15.83 -30.31
C ILE A 97 4.52 -16.13 -31.49
N SER A 98 4.87 -15.65 -32.68
CA SER A 98 4.29 -16.14 -33.93
C SER A 98 5.04 -17.40 -34.33
N ASN A 99 4.31 -18.52 -34.42
CA ASN A 99 4.72 -19.65 -35.26
C ASN A 99 4.27 -19.41 -36.69
#